data_AF-A0A8H3UAB6-F1
#
_entry.id   AF-A0A8H3UAB6-F1
#
_cell.length_a   1.000
_cell.length_b   1.000
_cell.length_c   1.000
_cell.angle_alpha   90.00
_cell.angle_beta   90.00
_cell.angle_gamma   90.00
#
_symmetry.space_group_name_H-M   'P 1'
#
loop_
_entity.id
_entity.type
_entity.pdbx_description
1 polymer ?
#
loop_
_entity_poly.entity_id
_entity_poly.type
_entity_poly.pdbx_seq_one_letter_code
_entity_poly.pdbx_strand_id
1 'polypeptide(L)'
;MGSESQGKIAGVLQYQDLAYHALPKAVNEIPVSSPIFQSSLSSITIYLVQMVYTMEVYVDGGCRRNGHSSAIGAAAACFKSRQGSYVIYTEPLPRGYYTATPTNQRAELLAIILALETVLARYHNLNSYPHLDVTIYTDSKYAVGCMRTWIHKWLQNGFTNAKGVEVVNRDLIQEASDLDDEILKLGDVKYVWISRDQNTIADEAANRCMDKQEKEEEEEEGEEEEEEEEEEGYSSSDRDYYY
;
A
#
# COMPACT_ATOMS: atom_id res chain seq x y z
N MET A 1 45.37 23.24 47.52
CA MET A 1 45.53 22.17 46.51
C MET A 1 44.12 21.83 46.05
N GLY A 2 43.52 22.53 45.10
CA GLY A 2 43.72 22.43 43.63
C GLY A 2 42.72 21.38 43.10
N SER A 3 41.85 21.57 42.11
CA SER A 3 41.58 22.63 41.13
C SER A 3 40.19 22.40 40.48
N GLU A 4 39.68 23.43 39.80
CA GLU A 4 38.42 23.59 39.03
C GLU A 4 38.17 22.53 37.91
N SER A 5 36.95 22.28 37.41
CA SER A 5 36.22 23.14 36.45
C SER A 5 34.83 22.57 36.03
N GLN A 6 34.05 23.40 35.32
CA GLN A 6 32.59 23.38 35.06
C GLN A 6 32.07 22.50 33.89
N GLY A 7 30.74 22.28 33.85
CA GLY A 7 29.91 22.16 32.61
C GLY A 7 28.75 21.14 32.72
N LYS A 8 27.48 21.51 32.96
CA LYS A 8 26.37 22.01 32.07
C LYS A 8 25.57 20.92 31.30
N ILE A 9 24.27 20.76 31.68
CA ILE A 9 22.97 20.60 30.94
C ILE A 9 22.85 19.61 29.76
N ALA A 10 21.72 19.00 29.34
CA ALA A 10 20.28 18.82 29.64
C ALA A 10 19.84 17.61 28.75
N GLY A 11 18.74 16.87 28.89
CA GLY A 11 17.33 17.22 29.07
C GLY A 11 16.47 16.01 28.65
N VAL A 12 15.31 15.87 29.29
CA VAL A 12 14.28 14.84 29.10
C VAL A 12 13.12 15.50 28.34
N LEU A 13 12.52 14.82 27.36
CA LEU A 13 11.28 15.29 26.72
C LEU A 13 10.22 14.17 26.71
N GLN A 14 9.19 14.35 27.55
CA GLN A 14 7.94 13.60 27.55
C GLN A 14 6.91 14.34 26.67
N TYR A 15 6.21 13.60 25.81
CA TYR A 15 5.29 14.09 24.79
C TYR A 15 3.95 14.67 25.31
N GLN A 16 3.79 14.96 26.60
CA GLN A 16 2.53 15.47 27.17
C GLN A 16 2.41 17.00 27.22
N ASP A 17 3.49 17.77 26.97
CA ASP A 17 3.49 19.23 27.21
C ASP A 17 3.10 20.13 26.02
N LEU A 18 2.93 19.60 24.81
CA LEU A 18 2.73 20.46 23.63
C LEU A 18 1.29 20.97 23.44
N ALA A 19 0.30 20.38 24.11
CA ALA A 19 -1.10 20.82 23.98
C ALA A 19 -1.48 21.95 24.95
N TYR A 20 -0.73 22.16 26.04
CA TYR A 20 -1.11 23.13 27.09
C TYR A 20 -0.64 24.57 26.80
N HIS A 21 0.30 24.78 25.88
CA HIS A 21 0.96 26.08 25.73
C HIS A 21 0.30 27.07 24.77
N ALA A 22 -0.83 26.72 24.14
CA ALA A 22 -1.52 27.60 23.18
C ALA A 22 -2.87 28.15 23.67
N LEU A 23 -3.10 28.22 24.99
CA LEU A 23 -4.28 28.90 25.54
C LEU A 23 -3.94 30.34 25.95
N PRO A 24 -4.79 31.33 25.59
CA PRO A 24 -4.57 32.72 25.98
C PRO A 24 -4.48 32.85 27.51
N LYS A 25 -3.52 33.62 28.01
CA LYS A 25 -3.19 33.80 29.45
C LYS A 25 -4.34 34.27 30.37
N ALA A 26 -5.57 34.43 29.87
CA ALA A 26 -6.71 34.94 30.62
C ALA A 26 -7.52 33.87 31.39
N VAL A 27 -7.15 32.58 31.35
CA VAL A 27 -7.97 31.49 31.92
C VAL A 27 -7.57 31.04 33.33
N ASN A 28 -6.44 31.52 33.87
CA ASN A 28 -5.88 31.00 35.13
C ASN A 28 -6.45 31.60 36.43
N GLU A 29 -7.47 32.47 36.37
CA GLU A 29 -8.04 33.12 37.57
C GLU A 29 -9.56 32.90 37.79
N ILE A 30 -10.20 31.99 37.05
CA ILE A 30 -11.65 31.73 37.23
C ILE A 30 -11.84 30.44 38.03
N PRO A 31 -12.62 30.45 39.13
CA PRO A 31 -12.89 29.24 39.90
C PRO A 31 -13.59 28.16 39.05
N VAL A 32 -13.09 26.93 39.18
CA VAL A 32 -13.38 25.72 38.37
C VAL A 32 -14.85 25.25 38.48
N SER A 33 -15.69 25.93 39.26
CA SER A 33 -17.11 25.60 39.49
C SER A 33 -18.10 26.45 38.67
N SER A 34 -17.63 27.26 37.71
CA SER A 34 -18.53 28.08 36.90
C SER A 34 -19.15 27.28 35.73
N PRO A 35 -20.49 27.39 35.49
CA PRO A 35 -21.18 26.68 34.41
C PRO A 35 -20.67 27.06 33.01
N ILE A 36 -20.02 28.23 32.88
CA ILE A 36 -19.39 28.71 31.65
C ILE A 36 -18.21 27.81 31.26
N PHE A 37 -17.42 27.32 32.23
CA PHE A 37 -16.27 26.44 31.98
C PHE A 37 -16.68 25.03 31.57
N GLN A 38 -17.76 24.49 32.15
CA GLN A 38 -18.31 23.19 31.76
C GLN A 38 -18.93 23.23 30.34
N SER A 39 -19.52 24.36 29.94
CA SER A 39 -20.08 24.54 28.59
C SER A 39 -19.01 24.64 27.49
N SER A 40 -17.84 25.22 27.80
CA SER A 40 -16.73 25.31 26.84
C SER A 40 -15.96 23.99 26.74
N LEU A 41 -15.78 23.26 27.86
CA LEU A 41 -15.21 21.93 27.85
C LEU A 41 -16.09 20.95 27.06
N SER A 42 -17.41 20.95 27.27
CA SER A 42 -18.32 20.13 26.46
C SER A 42 -18.28 20.52 24.98
N SER A 43 -18.16 21.81 24.65
CA SER A 43 -17.97 22.25 23.25
C SER A 43 -16.64 21.78 22.66
N ILE A 44 -15.53 21.82 23.42
CA ILE A 44 -14.22 21.29 23.00
C ILE A 44 -14.25 19.75 22.88
N THR A 45 -14.91 19.05 23.81
CA THR A 45 -15.11 17.60 23.77
C THR A 45 -16.02 17.18 22.60
N ILE A 46 -16.97 18.02 22.19
CA ILE A 46 -17.81 17.83 21.00
C ILE A 46 -17.02 18.15 19.71
N TYR A 47 -16.04 19.07 19.73
CA TYR A 47 -15.11 19.26 18.60
C TYR A 47 -14.06 18.14 18.48
N LEU A 48 -13.81 17.39 19.56
CA LEU A 48 -13.15 16.08 19.56
C LEU A 48 -14.11 14.95 19.11
N VAL A 49 -15.18 15.26 18.38
CA VAL A 49 -15.72 14.29 17.42
C VAL A 49 -14.56 13.96 16.50
N GLN A 50 -13.91 12.82 16.73
CA GLN A 50 -12.84 12.31 15.88
C GLN A 50 -13.35 12.39 14.45
N MET A 51 -12.81 13.33 13.66
CA MET A 51 -13.06 13.33 12.24
C MET A 51 -12.61 11.96 11.74
N VAL A 52 -13.53 11.21 11.15
CA VAL A 52 -13.23 9.89 10.57
C VAL A 52 -12.96 10.10 9.10
N TYR A 53 -11.81 9.63 8.63
CA TYR A 53 -11.51 9.59 7.22
C TYR A 53 -11.71 8.19 6.68
N THR A 54 -12.84 8.01 6.01
CA THR A 54 -13.24 6.71 5.46
C THR A 54 -12.71 6.51 4.05
N MET A 55 -12.12 5.35 3.78
CA MET A 55 -11.73 4.91 2.44
C MET A 55 -12.35 3.57 2.10
N GLU A 56 -13.05 3.50 0.96
CA GLU A 56 -13.51 2.26 0.34
C GLU A 56 -12.61 1.94 -0.86
N VAL A 57 -11.96 0.78 -0.84
CA VAL A 57 -11.00 0.36 -1.86
C VAL A 57 -11.41 -1.00 -2.42
N TYR A 58 -11.46 -1.12 -3.75
CA TYR A 58 -11.73 -2.37 -4.45
C TYR A 58 -10.43 -2.81 -5.09
N VAL A 59 -9.98 -4.01 -4.79
CA VAL A 59 -8.70 -4.53 -5.28
C VAL A 59 -8.90 -5.83 -6.04
N ASP A 60 -8.09 -6.02 -7.07
CA ASP A 60 -8.02 -7.27 -7.82
C ASP A 60 -6.60 -7.48 -8.37
N GLY A 61 -6.22 -8.73 -8.50
CA GLY A 61 -4.93 -9.14 -9.05
C GLY A 61 -5.08 -10.24 -10.09
N GLY A 62 -4.55 -10.00 -11.29
CA GLY A 62 -4.59 -10.95 -12.40
C GLY A 62 -3.20 -11.46 -12.76
N CYS A 63 -3.14 -12.68 -13.29
CA CYS A 63 -1.97 -13.22 -13.96
C CYS A 63 -2.34 -14.05 -15.19
N ARG A 64 -1.84 -13.64 -16.35
CA ARG A 64 -1.88 -14.40 -17.61
C ARG A 64 -0.76 -15.41 -17.64
N ARG A 65 -1.03 -16.57 -18.26
CA ARG A 65 -0.07 -17.67 -18.39
C ARG A 65 0.49 -18.11 -17.02
N ASN A 66 -0.38 -18.11 -16.00
CA ASN A 66 -0.04 -18.38 -14.60
C ASN A 66 0.79 -19.67 -14.42
N GLY A 67 1.96 -19.54 -13.80
CA GLY A 67 2.91 -20.63 -13.58
C GLY A 67 3.89 -20.88 -14.72
N HIS A 68 3.88 -20.05 -15.77
CA HIS A 68 4.83 -20.10 -16.88
C HIS A 68 5.92 -19.01 -16.74
N SER A 69 7.08 -19.19 -17.38
CA SER A 69 8.16 -18.19 -17.37
C SER A 69 7.77 -16.88 -18.05
N SER A 70 6.86 -16.95 -19.03
CA SER A 70 6.27 -15.82 -19.75
C SER A 70 5.02 -15.26 -19.08
N ALA A 71 4.82 -15.54 -17.79
CA ALA A 71 3.66 -15.04 -17.05
C ALA A 71 3.69 -13.53 -16.88
N ILE A 72 2.52 -12.91 -17.05
CA ILE A 72 2.31 -11.46 -16.93
C ILE A 72 1.30 -11.26 -15.83
N GLY A 73 1.67 -10.52 -14.79
CA GLY A 73 0.79 -10.23 -13.68
C GLY A 73 0.56 -8.74 -13.52
N ALA A 74 -0.59 -8.37 -12.98
CA ALA A 74 -0.85 -7.01 -12.56
C ALA A 74 -1.80 -6.97 -11.37
N ALA A 75 -1.65 -5.92 -10.58
CA ALA A 75 -2.49 -5.56 -9.46
C ALA A 75 -3.24 -4.27 -9.76
N ALA A 76 -4.43 -4.11 -9.18
CA ALA A 76 -5.20 -2.88 -9.23
C ALA A 76 -5.79 -2.52 -7.86
N ALA A 77 -5.78 -1.23 -7.53
CA ALA A 77 -6.45 -0.66 -6.36
C ALA A 77 -7.34 0.51 -6.79
N CYS A 78 -8.65 0.36 -6.62
CA CYS A 78 -9.66 1.29 -7.09
C CYS A 78 -10.34 1.96 -5.89
N PHE A 79 -10.00 3.22 -5.63
CA PHE A 79 -10.53 4.01 -4.52
C PHE A 79 -11.84 4.68 -4.92
N LYS A 80 -12.92 4.32 -4.24
CA LYS A 80 -14.25 4.88 -4.48
C LYS A 80 -14.40 6.24 -3.81
N SER A 81 -14.83 7.23 -4.57
CA SER A 81 -15.16 8.57 -4.09
C SER A 81 -16.59 8.59 -3.52
N ARG A 82 -16.89 9.62 -2.72
CA ARG A 82 -18.26 9.84 -2.19
C ARG A 82 -19.31 10.05 -3.28
N GLN A 83 -18.88 10.46 -4.49
CA GLN A 83 -19.75 10.67 -5.64
C GLN A 83 -19.94 9.40 -6.48
N GLY A 84 -19.28 8.29 -6.10
CA GLY A 84 -19.36 7.01 -6.80
C GLY A 84 -18.36 6.82 -7.94
N SER A 85 -17.51 7.81 -8.22
CA SER A 85 -16.38 7.67 -9.15
C SER A 85 -15.21 6.92 -8.52
N TYR A 86 -14.30 6.39 -9.33
CA TYR A 86 -13.12 5.66 -8.87
C TYR A 86 -11.83 6.36 -9.28
N VAL A 87 -10.87 6.41 -8.37
CA VAL A 87 -9.46 6.68 -8.67
C VAL A 87 -8.73 5.36 -8.72
N ILE A 88 -8.11 5.04 -9.86
CA ILE A 88 -7.55 3.72 -10.15
C ILE A 88 -6.03 3.82 -10.12
N TYR A 89 -5.42 2.91 -9.37
CA TYR A 89 -3.99 2.66 -9.35
C TYR A 89 -3.75 1.25 -9.85
N THR A 90 -2.70 1.04 -10.63
CA THR A 90 -2.32 -0.27 -11.18
C THR A 90 -0.83 -0.45 -11.11
N GLU A 91 -0.39 -1.67 -10.85
CA GLU A 91 1.03 -2.01 -10.79
C GLU A 91 1.30 -3.36 -11.46
N PRO A 92 2.24 -3.44 -12.41
CA PRO A 92 2.65 -4.72 -12.98
C PRO A 92 3.44 -5.54 -11.97
N LEU A 93 3.33 -6.86 -12.01
CA LEU A 93 4.20 -7.71 -11.19
C LEU A 93 5.62 -7.67 -11.75
N PRO A 94 6.65 -7.58 -10.89
CA PRO A 94 8.02 -7.53 -11.35
C PRO A 94 8.42 -8.83 -12.06
N ARG A 95 9.06 -8.68 -13.22
CA ARG A 95 9.54 -9.78 -14.07
C ARG A 95 11.04 -9.70 -14.24
N GLY A 96 11.69 -10.85 -14.36
CA GLY A 96 13.12 -10.94 -14.57
C GLY A 96 13.75 -12.13 -13.87
N TYR A 97 15.02 -12.38 -14.16
CA TYR A 97 15.75 -13.55 -13.67
C TYR A 97 15.86 -13.63 -12.13
N TYR A 98 15.86 -12.47 -11.46
CA TYR A 98 16.00 -12.37 -10.01
C TYR A 98 14.68 -12.15 -9.26
N THR A 99 13.54 -12.17 -9.98
CA THR A 99 12.22 -11.97 -9.37
C THR A 99 11.42 -13.26 -9.40
N ALA A 100 10.52 -13.42 -8.43
CA ALA A 100 9.62 -14.57 -8.40
C ALA A 100 8.63 -14.48 -9.58
N THR A 101 8.39 -15.59 -10.25
CA THR A 101 7.44 -15.68 -11.38
C THR A 101 6.07 -15.13 -10.99
N PRO A 102 5.45 -14.27 -11.81
CA PRO A 102 4.09 -13.81 -11.58
C PRO A 102 3.10 -14.97 -11.45
N THR A 103 2.21 -14.86 -10.46
CA THR A 103 1.09 -15.79 -10.28
C THR A 103 -0.15 -15.03 -9.85
N ASN A 104 -1.33 -15.63 -10.02
CA ASN A 104 -2.58 -15.01 -9.55
C ASN A 104 -2.49 -14.66 -8.06
N GLN A 105 -2.01 -15.58 -7.21
CA GLN A 105 -1.91 -15.35 -5.77
C GLN A 105 -0.95 -14.20 -5.42
N ARG A 106 0.16 -14.05 -6.15
CA ARG A 106 1.06 -12.90 -5.97
C ARG A 106 0.41 -11.60 -6.41
N ALA A 107 -0.32 -11.62 -7.52
CA ALA A 107 -1.01 -10.44 -8.03
C ALA A 107 -2.08 -9.94 -7.05
N GLU A 108 -2.83 -10.87 -6.46
CA GLU A 108 -3.86 -10.58 -5.47
C GLU A 108 -3.28 -9.99 -4.17
N LEU A 109 -2.11 -10.48 -3.74
CA LEU A 109 -1.40 -9.90 -2.59
C LEU A 109 -0.80 -8.53 -2.92
N LEU A 110 -0.24 -8.35 -4.12
CA LEU A 110 0.26 -7.05 -4.57
C LEU A 110 -0.88 -6.01 -4.64
N ALA A 111 -2.09 -6.42 -5.02
CA ALA A 111 -3.25 -5.53 -5.03
C ALA A 111 -3.63 -5.05 -3.62
N ILE A 112 -3.46 -5.89 -2.60
CA ILE A 112 -3.59 -5.48 -1.19
C ILE A 112 -2.48 -4.50 -0.81
N ILE A 113 -1.21 -4.81 -1.12
CA ILE A 113 -0.06 -3.93 -0.82
C ILE A 113 -0.26 -2.55 -1.43
N LEU A 114 -0.53 -2.49 -2.74
CA LEU A 114 -0.77 -1.26 -3.48
C LEU A 114 -1.90 -0.42 -2.85
N ALA A 115 -2.96 -1.06 -2.38
CA ALA A 115 -4.04 -0.37 -1.67
C ALA A 115 -3.57 0.21 -0.32
N LEU A 116 -2.85 -0.56 0.49
CA LEU A 116 -2.37 -0.12 1.81
C LEU A 116 -1.35 1.02 1.68
N GLU A 117 -0.40 0.91 0.76
CA GLU A 117 0.57 1.97 0.46
C GLU A 117 -0.13 3.25 0.02
N THR A 118 -1.10 3.12 -0.89
CA THR A 118 -1.86 4.27 -1.39
C THR A 118 -2.71 4.90 -0.28
N VAL A 119 -3.29 4.10 0.62
CA VAL A 119 -3.99 4.61 1.81
C VAL A 119 -3.06 5.45 2.68
N LEU A 120 -1.88 4.92 3.03
CA LEU A 120 -0.90 5.61 3.87
C LEU A 120 -0.41 6.90 3.19
N ALA A 121 -0.08 6.84 1.90
CA ALA A 121 0.32 8.01 1.13
C ALA A 121 -0.77 9.09 1.14
N ARG A 122 -2.04 8.71 0.92
CA ARG A 122 -3.18 9.66 0.96
C ARG A 122 -3.39 10.23 2.35
N TYR A 123 -3.22 9.43 3.41
CA TYR A 123 -3.36 9.88 4.79
C TYR A 123 -2.26 10.88 5.17
N HIS A 124 -1.00 10.61 4.83
CA HIS A 124 0.14 11.49 5.11
C HIS A 124 0.09 12.83 4.36
N ASN A 125 -0.69 12.91 3.28
CA ASN A 125 -0.94 14.16 2.55
C ASN A 125 -2.02 15.05 3.21
N LEU A 126 -2.64 14.61 4.29
CA LEU A 126 -3.64 15.42 5.01
C LEU A 126 -2.97 16.42 5.96
N ASN A 127 -3.52 17.63 6.03
CA ASN A 127 -3.13 18.64 7.02
C ASN A 127 -3.74 18.39 8.42
N SER A 128 -4.65 17.42 8.49
CA SER A 128 -5.33 16.96 9.70
C SER A 128 -5.01 15.48 9.90
N TYR A 129 -4.97 15.00 11.14
CA TYR A 129 -4.73 13.58 11.47
C TYR A 129 -6.03 12.94 12.01
N PRO A 130 -7.03 12.68 11.14
CA PRO A 130 -8.30 12.06 11.53
C PRO A 130 -8.11 10.59 11.92
N HIS A 131 -9.11 10.00 12.58
CA HIS A 131 -9.16 8.54 12.71
C HIS A 131 -9.38 7.92 11.33
N LEU A 132 -8.54 6.96 10.94
CA LEU A 132 -8.62 6.31 9.64
C LEU A 132 -9.58 5.11 9.70
N ASP A 133 -10.51 4.97 8.75
CA ASP A 133 -11.39 3.79 8.65
C ASP A 133 -11.39 3.27 7.21
N VAL A 134 -10.72 2.14 7.00
CA VAL A 134 -10.48 1.57 5.67
C VAL A 134 -11.26 0.29 5.50
N THR A 135 -11.94 0.16 4.37
CA THR A 135 -12.52 -1.12 3.95
C THR A 135 -11.97 -1.49 2.58
N ILE A 136 -11.29 -2.64 2.53
CA ILE A 136 -10.72 -3.22 1.32
C ILE A 136 -11.60 -4.39 0.90
N TYR A 137 -12.14 -4.30 -0.31
CA TYR A 137 -12.98 -5.31 -0.95
C TYR A 137 -12.17 -6.07 -2.01
N THR A 138 -12.26 -7.40 -2.00
CA THR A 138 -11.61 -8.29 -2.98
C THR A 138 -12.44 -9.56 -3.15
N ASP A 139 -12.43 -10.16 -4.33
CA ASP A 139 -12.99 -11.50 -4.57
C ASP A 139 -12.00 -12.64 -4.30
N SER A 140 -10.76 -12.30 -3.91
CA SER A 140 -9.73 -13.26 -3.52
C SER A 140 -9.91 -13.77 -2.09
N LYS A 141 -10.48 -14.96 -1.95
CA LYS A 141 -10.53 -15.68 -0.66
C LYS A 141 -9.13 -15.94 -0.10
N TYR A 142 -8.12 -16.08 -0.98
CA TYR A 142 -6.74 -16.27 -0.58
C TYR A 142 -6.20 -15.02 0.11
N ALA A 143 -6.31 -13.84 -0.52
CA ALA A 143 -5.83 -12.59 0.06
C ALA A 143 -6.54 -12.27 1.40
N VAL A 144 -7.87 -12.43 1.45
CA VAL A 144 -8.65 -12.25 2.70
C VAL A 144 -8.21 -13.24 3.79
N GLY A 145 -7.94 -14.49 3.42
CA GLY A 145 -7.43 -15.52 4.33
C GLY A 145 -6.06 -15.17 4.91
N CYS A 146 -5.15 -14.70 4.07
CA CYS A 146 -3.84 -14.20 4.47
C CYS A 146 -3.98 -13.10 5.52
N MET A 147 -4.67 -12.01 5.18
CA MET A 147 -4.75 -10.82 6.03
C MET A 147 -5.52 -11.04 7.33
N ARG A 148 -6.56 -11.87 7.34
CA ARG A 148 -7.42 -12.02 8.54
C ARG A 148 -7.05 -13.17 9.46
N THR A 149 -6.52 -14.27 8.91
CA THR A 149 -6.48 -15.54 9.65
C THR A 149 -5.09 -16.13 9.72
N TRP A 150 -4.37 -16.14 8.60
CA TRP A 150 -3.15 -16.94 8.49
C TRP A 150 -1.92 -16.17 8.98
N ILE A 151 -1.87 -14.85 8.78
CA ILE A 151 -0.74 -14.00 9.15
C ILE A 151 -0.40 -14.09 10.64
N HIS A 152 -1.40 -14.04 11.53
CA HIS A 152 -1.19 -14.16 12.97
C HIS A 152 -0.60 -15.52 13.39
N LYS A 153 -0.93 -16.59 12.66
CA LYS A 153 -0.35 -17.92 12.92
C LYS A 153 1.07 -18.02 12.40
N TRP A 154 1.33 -17.42 11.23
CA TRP A 154 2.64 -17.46 10.59
C TRP A 154 3.68 -16.60 11.30
N LEU A 155 3.28 -15.44 11.82
CA LEU A 155 4.15 -14.61 12.66
C LEU A 155 4.60 -15.37 13.92
N GLN A 156 3.74 -16.20 14.50
CA GLN A 156 4.07 -16.99 15.70
C GLN A 156 4.95 -18.21 15.41
N ASN A 157 4.85 -18.79 14.21
CA ASN A 157 5.54 -20.03 13.86
C ASN A 157 6.72 -19.85 12.89
N GLY A 158 7.13 -18.60 12.63
CA GLY A 158 8.24 -18.28 11.73
C GLY A 158 7.95 -18.57 10.26
N PHE A 159 6.72 -18.36 9.80
CA PHE A 159 6.28 -18.57 8.41
C PHE A 159 6.48 -20.00 7.90
N THR A 160 6.15 -20.98 8.75
CA THR A 160 6.20 -22.39 8.36
C THR A 160 4.78 -22.93 8.19
N ASN A 161 4.52 -23.62 7.09
CA ASN A 161 3.22 -24.25 6.81
C ASN A 161 3.08 -25.60 7.55
N ALA A 162 1.89 -26.21 7.48
CA ALA A 162 1.60 -27.47 8.17
C ALA A 162 2.48 -28.66 7.74
N LYS A 163 3.17 -28.57 6.59
CA LYS A 163 4.10 -29.58 6.08
C LYS A 163 5.55 -29.32 6.51
N GLY A 164 5.81 -28.30 7.34
CA GLY A 164 7.15 -27.94 7.77
C GLY A 164 7.96 -27.18 6.70
N VAL A 165 7.30 -26.68 5.65
CA VAL A 165 7.94 -25.92 4.57
C VAL A 165 7.60 -24.44 4.72
N GLU A 166 8.47 -23.56 4.24
CA GLU A 166 8.21 -22.13 4.19
C GLU A 166 6.88 -21.81 3.49
N VAL A 167 6.17 -20.81 4.00
CA VAL A 167 4.93 -20.31 3.43
C VAL A 167 5.22 -19.67 2.06
N VAL A 168 4.46 -20.09 1.05
CA VAL A 168 4.54 -19.52 -0.30
C VAL A 168 4.09 -18.06 -0.26
N ASN A 169 4.78 -17.19 -0.99
CA ASN A 169 4.56 -15.74 -1.04
C ASN A 169 4.81 -15.02 0.29
N ARG A 170 5.68 -15.57 1.16
CA ARG A 170 6.05 -14.97 2.43
C ARG A 170 6.49 -13.51 2.28
N ASP A 171 7.24 -13.20 1.22
CA ASP A 171 7.70 -11.87 0.88
C ASP A 171 6.55 -10.85 0.87
N LEU A 172 5.52 -11.10 0.04
CA LEU A 172 4.37 -10.21 -0.10
C LEU A 172 3.44 -10.26 1.14
N ILE A 173 3.31 -11.41 1.78
CA ILE A 173 2.48 -11.53 2.99
C ILE A 173 3.08 -10.72 4.14
N GLN A 174 4.40 -10.78 4.32
CA GLN A 174 5.08 -10.00 5.36
C GLN A 174 4.95 -8.50 5.08
N GLU A 175 5.20 -8.08 3.83
CA GLU A 175 5.05 -6.68 3.43
C GLU A 175 3.64 -6.14 3.66
N ALA A 176 2.61 -6.91 3.25
CA ALA A 176 1.22 -6.56 3.53
C ALA A 176 0.93 -6.49 5.04
N SER A 177 1.55 -7.37 5.85
CA SER A 177 1.46 -7.32 7.33
C SER A 177 2.00 -6.02 7.89
N ASP A 178 3.17 -5.61 7.44
CA ASP A 178 3.89 -4.47 7.99
C ASP A 178 3.11 -3.19 7.67
N LEU A 179 2.54 -3.09 6.47
CA LEU A 179 1.66 -1.99 6.07
C LEU A 179 0.31 -1.99 6.82
N ASP A 180 -0.29 -3.16 7.06
CA ASP A 180 -1.50 -3.30 7.88
C ASP A 180 -1.26 -2.79 9.31
N ASP A 181 -0.13 -3.17 9.92
CA ASP A 181 0.29 -2.70 11.24
C ASP A 181 0.47 -1.17 11.30
N GLU A 182 1.00 -0.54 10.24
CA GLU A 182 1.08 0.92 10.16
C GLU A 182 -0.31 1.58 10.11
N ILE A 183 -1.26 1.01 9.38
CA ILE A 183 -2.64 1.52 9.33
C ILE A 183 -3.35 1.34 10.68
N LEU A 184 -3.13 0.21 11.37
CA LEU A 184 -3.72 -0.06 12.69
C LEU A 184 -3.24 0.92 13.78
N LYS A 185 -2.11 1.60 13.59
CA LYS A 185 -1.68 2.70 14.48
C LYS A 185 -2.48 3.99 14.25
N LEU A 186 -3.08 4.14 13.07
CA LEU A 186 -3.80 5.35 12.63
C LEU A 186 -5.33 5.19 12.71
N GLY A 187 -5.83 3.95 12.72
CA GLY A 187 -7.23 3.63 12.87
C GLY A 187 -7.55 2.16 12.59
N ASP A 188 -8.59 1.91 11.80
CA ASP A 188 -9.11 0.57 11.52
C ASP A 188 -9.00 0.21 10.04
N VAL A 189 -8.73 -1.07 9.76
CA VAL A 189 -8.77 -1.65 8.42
C VAL A 189 -9.55 -2.96 8.41
N LYS A 190 -10.39 -3.14 7.39
CA LYS A 190 -11.27 -4.30 7.23
C LYS A 190 -11.10 -4.92 5.85
N TYR A 191 -10.97 -6.24 5.83
CA TYR A 191 -10.91 -7.03 4.59
C TYR A 191 -12.23 -7.77 4.37
N VAL A 192 -12.92 -7.42 3.30
CA VAL A 192 -14.25 -7.94 2.96
C VAL A 192 -14.17 -8.72 1.66
N TRP A 193 -14.53 -10.01 1.74
CA TRP A 193 -14.70 -10.81 0.54
C TRP A 193 -16.00 -10.40 -0.17
N ILE A 194 -15.92 -10.12 -1.46
CA ILE A 194 -17.05 -9.88 -2.35
C ILE A 194 -17.06 -10.90 -3.48
N SER A 195 -18.16 -10.99 -4.21
CA SER A 195 -18.23 -11.83 -5.40
C SER A 195 -17.59 -11.12 -6.61
N ARG A 196 -17.09 -11.87 -7.59
CA ARG A 196 -16.36 -11.33 -8.74
C ARG A 196 -17.19 -10.36 -9.57
N ASP A 197 -18.49 -10.61 -9.71
CA ASP A 197 -19.44 -9.73 -10.38
C ASP A 197 -19.61 -8.36 -9.68
N GLN A 198 -19.24 -8.26 -8.41
CA GLN A 198 -19.20 -7.00 -7.67
C GLN A 198 -17.84 -6.28 -7.77
N ASN A 199 -16.80 -6.96 -8.28
CA ASN A 199 -15.42 -6.46 -8.32
C ASN A 199 -14.95 -6.07 -9.74
N THR A 200 -15.89 -5.83 -10.66
CA THR A 200 -15.59 -5.65 -12.09
C THR A 200 -14.64 -4.49 -12.38
N ILE A 201 -14.73 -3.38 -11.64
CA ILE A 201 -13.86 -2.21 -11.87
C ILE A 201 -12.38 -2.54 -11.61
N ALA A 202 -12.10 -3.31 -10.56
CA ALA A 202 -10.74 -3.71 -10.22
C ALA A 202 -10.23 -4.78 -11.21
N ASP A 203 -11.06 -5.77 -11.55
CA ASP A 203 -10.74 -6.80 -12.56
C ASP A 203 -10.42 -6.19 -13.92
N GLU A 204 -11.23 -5.25 -14.39
CA GLU A 204 -10.96 -4.54 -15.64
C GLU A 204 -9.67 -3.70 -15.56
N ALA A 205 -9.38 -3.08 -14.41
CA ALA A 205 -8.17 -2.29 -14.24
C ALA A 205 -6.91 -3.15 -14.28
N ALA A 206 -6.91 -4.30 -13.59
CA ALA A 206 -5.82 -5.26 -13.62
C ALA A 206 -5.62 -5.81 -15.04
N ASN A 207 -6.71 -6.18 -15.74
CA ASN A 207 -6.65 -6.64 -17.12
C ASN A 207 -6.07 -5.60 -18.08
N ARG A 208 -6.51 -4.33 -17.98
CA ARG A 208 -5.95 -3.24 -18.79
C ARG A 208 -4.46 -3.02 -18.53
N CYS A 209 -3.98 -3.26 -17.31
CA CYS A 209 -2.56 -3.16 -17.01
C CYS A 209 -1.76 -4.32 -17.64
N MET A 210 -2.31 -5.53 -17.67
CA MET A 210 -1.70 -6.66 -18.39
C MET A 210 -1.76 -6.48 -19.92
N ASP A 211 -2.84 -5.92 -20.47
CA ASP A 211 -2.96 -5.62 -21.89
C ASP A 211 -1.88 -4.63 -22.38
N LYS A 212 -1.50 -3.67 -21.52
CA LYS A 212 -0.42 -2.73 -21.83
C LYS A 212 0.93 -3.44 -21.86
N GLN A 213 1.20 -4.29 -20.86
CA GLN A 213 2.44 -5.07 -20.81
C GLN A 213 2.59 -5.94 -22.06
N GLU A 214 1.53 -6.65 -22.49
CA GLU A 214 1.63 -7.48 -23.71
C GLU A 214 1.90 -6.65 -24.97
N LYS A 215 1.33 -5.45 -25.08
CA LYS A 215 1.60 -4.56 -26.22
C LYS A 215 3.01 -4.00 -26.21
N GLU A 216 3.50 -3.60 -25.05
CA GLU A 216 4.86 -3.09 -24.87
C GLU A 216 5.88 -4.19 -25.25
N GLU A 217 5.62 -5.45 -24.89
CA GLU A 217 6.45 -6.59 -25.34
C GLU A 217 6.41 -6.82 -26.84
N GLU A 218 5.23 -6.76 -27.46
CA GLU A 218 5.08 -6.92 -28.92
C GLU A 218 5.77 -5.78 -29.70
N GLU A 219 5.77 -4.56 -29.16
CA GLU A 219 6.47 -3.41 -29.73
C GLU A 219 8.00 -3.54 -29.58
N GLU A 220 8.50 -3.95 -28.41
CA GLU A 220 9.93 -4.19 -28.18
C GLU A 220 10.49 -5.33 -29.04
N GLU A 221 9.78 -6.46 -29.16
CA GLU A 221 10.19 -7.58 -30.02
C GLU A 221 10.25 -7.16 -31.51
N GLY A 222 9.31 -6.31 -31.95
CA GLY A 222 9.30 -5.78 -33.31
C GLY A 222 10.47 -4.82 -33.60
N GLU A 223 10.84 -3.97 -32.64
CA GLU A 223 11.99 -3.07 -32.77
C GLU A 223 13.32 -3.83 -32.81
N GLU A 224 13.48 -4.88 -31.98
CA GLU A 224 14.67 -5.74 -32.00
C GLU A 224 14.82 -6.50 -33.33
N GLU A 225 13.74 -7.03 -33.89
CA GLU A 225 13.75 -7.68 -35.21
C GLU A 225 14.12 -6.70 -36.34
N GLU A 226 13.61 -5.47 -36.31
CA GLU A 226 13.96 -4.42 -37.29
C GLU A 226 15.45 -4.01 -37.19
N GLU A 227 16.01 -3.87 -35.98
CA GLU A 227 17.43 -3.58 -35.78
C GLU A 227 18.34 -4.72 -36.27
N GLU A 228 17.98 -5.98 -36.02
CA GLU A 228 18.72 -7.15 -36.51
C GLU A 228 18.71 -7.23 -38.05
N GLU A 229 17.56 -6.95 -38.70
CA GLU A 229 17.47 -6.91 -40.16
C GLU A 229 18.31 -5.78 -40.78
N GLU A 230 18.38 -4.60 -40.15
CA GLU A 230 19.23 -3.49 -40.59
C GLU A 230 20.73 -3.82 -40.46
N GLU A 231 21.16 -4.45 -39.37
CA GLU A 231 22.56 -4.89 -39.20
C GLU A 231 22.97 -5.98 -40.21
N GLU A 232 22.10 -6.96 -40.49
CA GLU A 232 22.37 -7.99 -41.49
C GLU A 232 22.39 -7.42 -42.93
N GLY A 233 21.51 -6.45 -43.22
CA GLY A 233 21.45 -5.75 -44.50
C GLY A 233 22.73 -4.97 -44.82
N TYR A 234 23.32 -4.29 -43.84
CA TYR A 234 24.59 -3.57 -43.98
C TYR A 234 25.81 -4.51 -44.17
N SER A 235 25.79 -5.69 -43.54
CA SER A 235 26.85 -6.71 -43.65
C SER A 235 26.94 -7.37 -45.04
N SER A 236 25.83 -7.38 -45.79
CA SER A 236 25.78 -8.01 -47.12
C SER A 236 26.26 -7.11 -48.27
N SER A 237 26.25 -5.78 -48.13
CA SER A 237 26.60 -4.86 -49.23
C SER A 237 28.11 -4.59 -49.41
N ASP A 238 28.95 -4.94 -48.42
CA ASP A 238 30.40 -4.69 -48.44
C ASP A 238 31.24 -5.85 -49.02
N ARG A 239 30.60 -6.91 -49.55
CA ARG A 239 31.30 -8.13 -49.98
C ARG A 239 31.69 -8.21 -51.47
N ASP A 240 31.37 -7.20 -52.29
CA ASP A 240 31.51 -7.27 -53.76
C ASP A 240 32.65 -6.43 -54.38
N TYR A 241 33.56 -5.86 -53.58
CA TYR A 241 34.64 -4.98 -54.10
C TYR A 241 36.07 -5.57 -54.02
N TYR A 242 36.27 -6.83 -54.37
CA TYR A 242 37.64 -7.34 -54.65
C TYR A 242 37.63 -8.46 -55.69
N TYR A 243 37.68 -8.12 -56.98
CA TYR A 243 38.21 -9.00 -58.03
C TYR A 243 38.86 -8.19 -59.16
#